data_AF-A0A519CT12-F1
#
_entry.id   AF-A0A519CT12-F1
#
_cell.length_a   1.000
_cell.length_b   1.000
_cell.length_c   1.000
_cell.angle_alpha   90.00
_cell.angle_beta   90.00
_cell.angle_gamma   90.00
#
_symmetry.space_group_name_H-M   'P 1'
#
loop_
_entity.id
_entity.type
_entity.pdbx_description
1 polymer ?
#
loop_
_entity_poly.entity_id
_entity_poly.type
_entity_poly.pdbx_seq_one_letter_code
_entity_poly.pdbx_strand_id
1 'polypeptide(L)'
;MAGGLNTEMARLSHRDIRQRRRAIRVLFDLDIARALEAFVPLLDDNDPWFKSKSLEAHRKWAAQNGIESLKPLVEHSWIEANRCAANILSQFGTESEEYANILLN
;
A
#
# COMPACT_ATOMS: atom_id res chain seq x y z
N MET A 1 -10.48 -7.09 -18.67
CA MET A 1 -9.98 -5.80 -19.22
C MET A 1 -8.80 -5.32 -18.38
N ALA A 2 -7.56 -5.73 -18.71
CA ALA A 2 -6.37 -5.31 -17.96
C ALA A 2 -5.99 -3.83 -18.19
N GLY A 3 -6.40 -3.25 -19.33
CA GLY A 3 -6.09 -1.86 -19.68
C GLY A 3 -6.69 -0.81 -18.75
N GLY A 4 -7.85 -1.10 -18.13
CA GLY A 4 -8.48 -0.20 -17.16
C GLY A 4 -7.68 -0.08 -15.86
N LEU A 5 -7.27 -1.21 -15.29
CA LEU A 5 -6.52 -1.26 -14.02
C LEU A 5 -5.20 -0.49 -14.11
N ASN A 6 -4.38 -0.78 -15.12
CA ASN A 6 -3.07 -0.13 -15.28
C ASN A 6 -3.22 1.39 -15.52
N THR A 7 -4.28 1.80 -16.22
CA THR A 7 -4.58 3.22 -16.42
C THR A 7 -4.89 3.92 -15.10
N GLU A 8 -5.68 3.30 -14.21
CA GLU A 8 -5.99 3.89 -12.92
C GLU A 8 -4.79 3.87 -11.96
N MET A 9 -3.98 2.80 -11.97
CA MET A 9 -2.72 2.75 -11.22
C MET A 9 -1.79 3.91 -11.61
N ALA A 10 -1.62 4.15 -12.91
CA ALA A 10 -0.81 5.27 -13.40
C ALA A 10 -1.36 6.65 -12.99
N ARG A 11 -2.67 6.78 -12.77
CA ARG A 11 -3.29 8.05 -12.35
C ARG A 11 -3.04 8.41 -10.89
N LEU A 12 -2.51 7.50 -10.06
CA LEU A 12 -2.16 7.81 -8.67
C LEU A 12 -1.06 8.88 -8.56
N SER A 13 -0.19 9.00 -9.56
CA SER A 13 0.86 10.02 -9.66
C SER A 13 0.52 11.19 -10.60
N HIS A 14 -0.75 11.29 -11.04
CA HIS A 14 -1.17 12.33 -11.97
C HIS A 14 -1.07 13.75 -11.37
N ARG A 15 -0.66 14.74 -12.16
CA ARG A 15 -0.51 16.14 -11.69
C ARG A 15 -1.78 16.78 -11.13
N ASP A 16 -2.94 16.40 -11.68
CA ASP A 16 -4.25 16.85 -11.22
C ASP A 16 -4.72 15.97 -10.05
N ILE A 17 -4.83 16.58 -8.87
CA ILE A 17 -5.30 15.94 -7.63
C ILE A 17 -6.68 15.29 -7.78
N ARG A 18 -7.56 15.81 -8.64
CA ARG A 18 -8.89 15.24 -8.89
C ARG A 18 -8.78 13.87 -9.58
N GLN A 19 -7.83 13.74 -10.51
CA GLN A 19 -7.56 12.46 -11.19
C GLN A 19 -6.97 11.45 -10.21
N ARG A 20 -6.04 11.86 -9.35
CA ARG A 20 -5.48 10.99 -8.30
C ARG A 20 -6.56 10.47 -7.35
N ARG A 21 -7.44 11.35 -6.87
CA ARG A 21 -8.58 10.99 -6.00
C ARG A 21 -9.57 10.06 -6.69
N ARG A 22 -9.84 10.29 -7.98
CA ARG A 22 -10.70 9.42 -8.78
C ARG A 22 -10.08 8.03 -8.94
N ALA A 23 -8.79 7.97 -9.24
CA ALA A 23 -8.05 6.72 -9.38
C ALA A 23 -8.09 5.90 -8.10
N ILE A 24 -7.83 6.50 -6.94
CA ILE A 24 -7.96 5.81 -5.64
C ILE A 24 -9.36 5.20 -5.51
N ARG A 25 -10.42 5.99 -5.72
CA ARG A 25 -11.79 5.45 -5.61
C ARG A 25 -12.01 4.26 -6.54
N VAL A 26 -11.63 4.39 -7.81
CA VAL A 26 -11.82 3.31 -8.78
C VAL A 26 -11.01 2.06 -8.41
N LEU A 27 -9.76 2.21 -7.97
CA LEU A 27 -8.93 1.08 -7.56
C LEU A 27 -9.51 0.36 -6.33
N PHE A 28 -10.03 1.11 -5.35
CA PHE A 28 -10.73 0.53 -4.21
C PHE A 28 -12.05 -0.15 -4.61
N ASP A 29 -12.83 0.44 -5.52
CA ASP A 29 -14.08 -0.12 -6.02
C ASP A 29 -13.84 -1.41 -6.84
N LEU A 30 -12.73 -1.49 -7.59
CA LEU A 30 -12.35 -2.67 -8.35
C LEU A 30 -11.89 -3.83 -7.46
N ASP A 31 -11.40 -3.52 -6.25
CA ASP A 31 -10.94 -4.49 -5.26
C ASP A 31 -9.95 -5.55 -5.79
N ILE A 32 -8.97 -5.10 -6.57
CA ILE A 32 -7.93 -5.98 -7.13
C ILE A 32 -6.63 -5.78 -6.35
N ALA A 33 -6.21 -6.78 -5.58
CA ALA A 33 -5.01 -6.68 -4.73
C ALA A 33 -3.73 -6.31 -5.48
N ARG A 34 -3.59 -6.73 -6.75
CA ARG A 34 -2.46 -6.35 -7.61
C ARG A 34 -2.24 -4.83 -7.69
N ALA A 35 -3.27 -4.02 -7.49
CA ALA A 35 -3.16 -2.57 -7.49
C ALA A 35 -2.24 -2.02 -6.38
N LEU A 36 -1.98 -2.81 -5.32
CA LEU A 36 -1.23 -2.38 -4.15
C LEU A 36 0.16 -1.80 -4.49
N GLU A 37 0.86 -2.34 -5.48
CA GLU A 37 2.19 -1.85 -5.86
C GLU A 37 2.18 -0.36 -6.22
N ALA A 38 1.08 0.12 -6.82
CA ALA A 38 0.94 1.51 -7.23
C ALA A 38 0.68 2.47 -6.06
N PHE A 39 0.33 1.94 -4.88
CA PHE A 39 0.14 2.73 -3.65
C PHE A 39 1.44 2.93 -2.86
N VAL A 40 2.51 2.16 -3.14
CA VAL A 40 3.78 2.28 -2.43
C VAL A 40 4.36 3.70 -2.50
N PRO A 41 4.43 4.38 -3.66
CA PRO A 41 4.95 5.76 -3.73
C PRO A 41 4.12 6.77 -2.94
N LEU A 42 2.87 6.45 -2.60
CA LEU A 42 2.01 7.34 -1.82
C LEU A 42 2.39 7.37 -0.33
N LEU A 43 3.25 6.47 0.16
CA LEU A 43 3.78 6.53 1.53
C LEU A 43 4.62 7.80 1.76
N ASP A 44 5.26 8.31 0.71
CA ASP A 44 6.08 9.53 0.71
C ASP A 44 5.32 10.78 0.23
N ASP A 45 3.99 10.72 0.07
CA ASP A 45 3.24 11.86 -0.43
C ASP A 45 3.23 13.04 0.56
N ASN A 46 3.34 14.26 0.02
CA ASN A 46 3.31 15.49 0.81
C ASN A 46 1.93 15.75 1.45
N ASP A 47 0.85 15.29 0.82
CA ASP A 47 -0.50 15.41 1.35
C ASP A 47 -0.82 14.18 2.24
N PRO A 48 -1.03 14.36 3.56
CA PRO A 48 -1.30 13.28 4.50
C PRO A 48 -2.51 12.40 4.11
N TRP A 49 -3.46 12.94 3.34
CA TRP A 49 -4.59 12.17 2.85
C TRP A 49 -4.15 11.02 1.93
N PHE A 50 -3.16 11.24 1.06
CA PHE A 50 -2.64 10.19 0.17
C PHE A 50 -1.81 9.16 0.93
N LYS A 51 -1.01 9.59 1.92
CA LYS A 51 -0.30 8.66 2.83
C LYS A 51 -1.26 7.74 3.56
N SER A 52 -2.35 8.30 4.09
CA SER A 52 -3.41 7.52 4.75
C SER A 52 -4.03 6.49 3.80
N LYS A 53 -4.26 6.86 2.53
CA LYS A 53 -4.79 5.95 1.50
C LYS A 53 -3.81 4.85 1.09
N SER A 54 -2.50 5.12 1.13
CA SER A 54 -1.50 4.06 0.97
C SER A 54 -1.62 3.01 2.08
N LEU A 55 -1.65 3.44 3.34
CA LEU A 55 -1.79 2.53 4.47
C LEU A 55 -3.12 1.74 4.44
N GLU A 56 -4.20 2.37 3.97
CA GLU A 56 -5.49 1.69 3.78
C GLU A 56 -5.41 0.60 2.69
N ALA A 57 -4.72 0.87 1.57
CA ALA A 57 -4.49 -0.11 0.53
C ALA A 57 -3.66 -1.29 1.04
N HIS A 58 -2.58 -1.04 1.80
CA HIS A 58 -1.78 -2.09 2.42
C HIS A 58 -2.62 -2.95 3.38
N ARG A 59 -3.42 -2.34 4.26
CA ARG A 59 -4.33 -3.11 5.14
C ARG A 59 -5.33 -3.96 4.37
N LYS A 60 -5.82 -3.48 3.22
CA LYS A 60 -6.83 -4.17 2.43
C LYS A 60 -6.26 -5.33 1.60
N TRP A 61 -5.06 -5.17 1.05
CA TRP A 61 -4.56 -6.06 -0.02
C TRP A 61 -3.25 -6.78 0.27
N ALA A 62 -2.50 -6.42 1.31
CA ALA A 62 -1.18 -7.04 1.57
C ALA A 62 -1.29 -8.57 1.77
N ALA A 63 -2.28 -9.04 2.54
CA ALA A 63 -2.51 -10.47 2.77
C ALA A 63 -2.74 -11.27 1.47
N GLN A 64 -3.30 -10.63 0.43
CA GLN A 64 -3.57 -11.27 -0.85
C GLN A 64 -2.36 -11.24 -1.80
N ASN A 65 -1.40 -10.36 -1.56
CA ASN A 65 -0.17 -10.22 -2.36
C ASN A 65 1.02 -10.94 -1.72
N GLY A 66 0.84 -11.59 -0.58
CA GLY A 66 1.90 -12.27 0.13
C GLY A 66 2.75 -11.33 0.98
N ILE A 67 3.61 -11.92 1.80
CA ILE A 67 4.32 -11.19 2.84
C ILE A 67 5.32 -10.15 2.30
N GLU A 68 5.90 -10.41 1.12
CA GLU A 68 6.82 -9.49 0.45
C GLU A 68 6.22 -8.10 0.20
N SER A 69 4.89 -8.01 0.10
CA SER A 69 4.18 -6.74 -0.04
C SER A 69 4.29 -5.82 1.18
N LEU A 70 4.77 -6.34 2.32
CA LEU A 70 5.04 -5.57 3.54
C LEU A 70 6.43 -4.95 3.57
N LYS A 71 7.34 -5.36 2.69
CA LYS A 71 8.71 -4.81 2.62
C LYS A 71 8.75 -3.28 2.60
N PRO A 72 7.94 -2.58 1.77
CA PRO A 72 7.94 -1.11 1.74
C PRO A 72 7.46 -0.47 3.03
N LEU A 73 6.70 -1.19 3.86
CA LEU A 73 6.22 -0.68 5.13
C LEU A 73 7.20 -0.93 6.27
N VAL A 74 7.88 -2.09 6.33
CA VAL A 74 8.81 -2.41 7.44
C VAL A 74 10.16 -1.71 7.31
N GLU A 75 10.60 -1.42 6.07
CA GLU A 75 11.85 -0.69 5.81
C GLU A 75 11.64 0.84 5.78
N HIS A 76 10.41 1.32 6.02
CA HIS A 76 10.12 2.74 5.91
C HIS A 76 10.62 3.53 7.12
N SER A 77 11.09 4.75 6.86
CA SER A 77 11.42 5.72 7.91
C SER A 77 10.20 6.26 8.67
N TRP A 78 8.99 6.01 8.19
CA TRP A 78 7.75 6.60 8.71
C TRP A 78 7.14 5.65 9.74
N ILE A 79 7.08 6.07 11.00
CA ILE A 79 6.66 5.18 12.11
C ILE A 79 5.25 4.63 11.94
N GLU A 80 4.33 5.38 11.32
CA GLU A 80 2.98 4.90 11.03
C GLU A 80 2.95 3.79 9.96
N ALA A 81 3.89 3.77 9.01
CA ALA A 81 4.05 2.67 8.07
C ALA A 81 4.53 1.40 8.80
N ASN A 82 5.54 1.54 9.66
CA ASN A 82 6.04 0.45 10.50
C ASN A 82 4.95 -0.14 11.41
N ARG A 83 4.15 0.71 12.07
CA ARG A 83 2.99 0.28 12.87
C ARG A 83 1.94 -0.43 12.03
N CYS A 84 1.70 0.05 10.80
CA CYS A 84 0.79 -0.59 9.88
C CYS A 84 1.28 -2.00 9.51
N ALA A 85 2.57 -2.16 9.20
CA ALA A 85 3.16 -3.47 8.96
C ALA A 85 3.03 -4.40 10.16
N ALA A 86 3.40 -3.95 11.37
CA ALA A 86 3.30 -4.74 12.59
C ALA A 86 1.91 -5.34 12.80
N ASN A 87 0.85 -4.56 12.55
CA ASN A 87 -0.52 -5.03 12.65
C ASN A 87 -0.84 -6.11 11.59
N ILE A 88 -0.34 -5.96 10.36
CA ILE A 88 -0.63 -6.89 9.27
C ILE A 88 0.20 -8.17 9.40
N LEU A 89 1.44 -8.11 9.91
CA LEU A 89 2.33 -9.26 10.10
C LEU A 89 1.67 -10.40 10.89
N SER A 90 0.78 -10.08 11.83
CA SER A 90 -0.01 -11.06 12.58
C SER A 90 -0.83 -12.02 11.70
N GLN A 91 -1.13 -11.66 10.46
CA GLN A 91 -1.89 -12.48 9.51
C GLN A 91 -1.03 -13.53 8.79
N PHE A 92 0.31 -13.43 8.86
CA PHE A 92 1.25 -14.28 8.12
C PHE A 92 1.91 -15.37 8.97
N GLY A 93 1.60 -15.46 10.28
CA GLY A 93 2.14 -16.50 11.15
C GLY A 93 3.68 -16.53 11.15
N THR A 94 4.28 -17.71 11.02
CA THR A 94 5.75 -17.90 11.04
C THR A 94 6.48 -17.25 9.87
N GLU A 95 5.80 -16.99 8.74
CA GLU A 95 6.42 -16.27 7.62
C GLU A 95 6.82 -14.84 8.02
N SER A 96 6.18 -14.29 9.06
CA SER A 96 6.43 -12.94 9.55
C SER A 96 7.74 -12.72 10.31
N GLU A 97 8.47 -13.77 10.66
CA GLU A 97 9.66 -13.66 11.52
C GLU A 97 10.74 -12.73 10.94
N GLU A 98 11.06 -12.86 9.66
CA GLU A 98 12.07 -12.01 8.99
C GLU A 98 11.66 -10.52 9.02
N TYR A 99 10.41 -10.23 8.66
CA TYR A 99 9.88 -8.86 8.59
C TYR A 99 9.67 -8.26 9.98
N ALA A 100 9.30 -9.07 10.97
CA ALA A 100 9.19 -8.65 12.36
C ALA A 100 10.55 -8.25 12.93
N ASN A 101 11.61 -8.98 12.60
CA ASN A 101 12.98 -8.64 13.02
C ASN A 101 13.44 -7.29 12.45
N ILE A 102 13.03 -6.92 11.23
CA ILE A 102 13.33 -5.59 10.67
C ILE A 102 12.76 -4.47 11.54
N LEU A 103 11.55 -4.64 12.08
CA LEU A 103 10.88 -3.63 12.91
C LEU A 103 11.46 -3.50 14.33
N LEU A 104 12.24 -4.48 14.79
CA LEU A 104 12.83 -4.50 16.13
C LEU A 104 14.25 -3.92 16.16
N ASN A 105 14.90 -3.78 15.01
CA ASN A 105 16.24 -3.20 14.86
C ASN A 105 16.19 -1.71 14.55
#